data_AF-A0A497K2K3-F1
#
_entry.id   AF-A0A497K2K3-F1
#
_cell.length_a   1.000
_cell.length_b   1.000
_cell.length_c   1.000
_cell.angle_alpha   90.00
_cell.angle_beta   90.00
_cell.angle_gamma   90.00
#
_symmetry.space_group_name_H-M   'P 1'
#
loop_
_entity.id
_entity.type
_entity.pdbx_description
1 polymer ?
#
loop_
_entity_poly.entity_id
_entity_poly.type
_entity_poly.pdbx_seq_one_letter_code
_entity_poly.pdbx_strand_id
1 'polypeptide(L)'
;MENAPERCECDEEMNIGGPLWLGELSDEAFLGYMIEEINEAPHISGTKAESIMKLARGEIGFPVTFYDIDKICKQVSVKSVPTEDAFSAIKTAGFKAVPAHYGTRTLKTDASISDLFQVFSRFKA
;
A
#
# COMPACT_ATOMS: atom_id res chain seq x y z
N MET A 1 20.78 8.06 15.77
CA MET A 1 20.47 7.18 14.61
C MET A 1 21.36 5.94 14.67
N GLU A 2 21.42 5.25 15.81
CA GLU A 2 22.53 4.33 16.11
C GLU A 2 22.35 2.89 15.60
N ASN A 3 21.32 2.58 14.80
CA ASN A 3 21.05 1.20 14.35
C ASN A 3 20.47 1.11 12.92
N ALA A 4 20.73 2.10 12.05
CA ALA A 4 20.31 1.98 10.65
C ALA A 4 21.25 1.00 9.90
N PRO A 5 20.73 0.08 9.09
CA PRO A 5 21.58 -0.78 8.26
C PRO A 5 22.40 0.09 7.29
N GLU A 6 23.67 -0.26 7.08
CA GLU A 6 24.50 0.40 6.06
C GLU A 6 24.21 -0.15 4.65
N ARG A 7 23.64 -1.37 4.56
CA ARG A 7 23.41 -2.11 3.32
C ARG A 7 21.98 -2.65 3.21
N CYS A 8 21.47 -2.62 1.99
CA CYS A 8 20.18 -3.21 1.60
C CYS A 8 20.27 -4.74 1.45
N GLU A 9 19.14 -5.44 1.41
CA GLU A 9 19.06 -6.87 1.07
C GLU A 9 19.67 -7.20 -0.31
N CYS A 10 19.75 -6.22 -1.21
CA CYS A 10 20.40 -6.34 -2.50
C CYS A 10 21.90 -5.95 -2.50
N ASP A 11 22.50 -5.76 -1.32
CA ASP A 11 23.89 -5.37 -1.10
C ASP A 11 24.29 -3.97 -1.62
N GLU A 12 23.31 -3.15 -2.00
CA GLU A 12 23.50 -1.75 -2.33
C GLU A 12 23.50 -0.86 -1.08
N GLU A 13 24.05 0.36 -1.22
CA GLU A 13 24.10 1.36 -0.15
C GLU A 13 22.69 1.73 0.35
N MET A 14 22.47 1.64 1.66
CA MET A 14 21.20 2.03 2.27
C MET A 14 21.19 3.52 2.57
N ASN A 15 20.40 4.26 1.79
CA ASN A 15 20.17 5.68 2.01
C ASN A 15 19.10 5.92 3.09
N ILE A 16 19.36 6.89 3.96
CA ILE A 16 18.43 7.26 5.04
C ILE A 16 17.61 8.49 4.64
N GLY A 17 16.29 8.36 4.67
CA GLY A 17 15.36 9.48 4.51
C GLY A 17 14.76 9.90 5.85
N GLY A 18 14.98 11.14 6.29
CA GLY A 18 14.28 11.70 7.45
C GLY A 18 14.97 12.85 8.19
N PRO A 19 14.42 13.28 9.34
CA PRO A 19 13.34 12.63 10.12
C PRO A 19 11.95 12.69 9.47
N LEU A 20 11.11 11.68 9.74
CA LEU A 20 9.74 11.55 9.22
C LEU A 20 8.78 11.10 10.32
N TRP A 21 7.49 11.40 10.15
CA TRP A 21 6.43 10.80 10.95
C TRP A 21 6.15 9.37 10.49
N LEU A 22 6.26 8.40 11.39
CA LEU A 22 6.05 6.98 11.13
C LEU A 22 4.86 6.39 11.92
N GLY A 23 4.11 7.22 12.63
CA GLY A 23 2.87 6.82 13.30
C GLY A 23 1.70 6.74 12.33
N GLU A 24 0.52 6.41 12.86
CA GLU A 24 -0.71 6.40 12.07
C GLU A 24 -0.92 7.72 11.32
N LEU A 25 -1.35 7.60 10.06
CA LEU A 25 -1.61 8.75 9.17
C LEU A 25 -3.07 9.18 9.20
N SER A 26 -3.93 8.39 9.85
CA SER A 26 -5.38 8.60 9.85
C SER A 26 -5.96 8.18 11.19
N ASP A 27 -6.95 8.93 11.65
CA ASP A 27 -7.70 8.64 12.86
C ASP A 27 -9.02 7.95 12.50
N GLU A 28 -9.25 6.76 13.06
CA GLU A 28 -10.41 5.93 12.72
C GLU A 28 -11.73 6.59 13.10
N ALA A 29 -11.79 7.21 14.29
CA ALA A 29 -13.01 7.84 14.78
C ALA A 29 -13.35 9.05 13.91
N PHE A 30 -12.36 9.89 13.61
CA PHE A 30 -12.52 11.07 12.75
C PHE A 30 -12.98 10.69 11.34
N LEU A 31 -12.35 9.70 10.70
CA LEU A 31 -12.79 9.23 9.39
C LEU A 31 -14.18 8.57 9.44
N GLY A 32 -14.52 7.90 10.54
CA GLY A 32 -15.86 7.39 10.80
C GLY A 32 -16.90 8.50 10.73
N TYR A 33 -16.70 9.56 11.51
CA TYR A 33 -17.58 10.73 11.50
C TYR A 33 -17.67 11.39 10.12
N MET A 34 -16.55 11.59 9.43
CA MET A 34 -16.56 12.17 8.09
C MET A 34 -17.37 11.35 7.08
N ILE A 35 -17.26 10.02 7.13
CA ILE A 35 -18.01 9.15 6.22
C ILE A 35 -19.51 9.16 6.54
N GLU A 36 -19.89 9.26 7.82
CA GLU A 36 -21.29 9.41 8.22
C GLU A 36 -21.89 10.72 7.70
N GLU A 37 -21.17 11.84 7.82
CA GLU A 37 -21.60 13.15 7.31
C GLU A 37 -21.80 13.16 5.79
N ILE A 38 -21.09 12.33 5.02
CA ILE A 38 -21.29 12.22 3.57
C ILE A 38 -22.69 11.69 3.23
N ASN A 39 -23.26 10.81 4.07
CA ASN A 39 -24.60 10.29 3.83
C ASN A 39 -25.65 11.41 3.87
N GLU A 40 -25.40 12.44 4.68
CA GLU A 40 -26.24 13.64 4.80
C GLU A 40 -25.85 14.74 3.78
N ALA A 41 -24.80 14.52 2.97
CA ALA A 41 -24.30 15.44 1.96
C ALA A 41 -24.36 14.82 0.53
N PRO A 42 -25.53 14.84 -0.13
CA PRO A 42 -25.72 14.22 -1.45
C PRO A 42 -24.77 14.71 -2.55
N HIS A 43 -24.21 15.91 -2.40
CA HIS A 43 -23.25 16.49 -3.36
C HIS A 43 -21.84 15.89 -3.25
N ILE A 44 -21.52 15.18 -2.15
CA ILE A 44 -20.25 14.49 -1.92
C ILE A 44 -20.39 12.98 -2.16
N SER A 45 -21.59 12.43 -1.95
CA SER A 45 -21.87 11.02 -2.24
C SER A 45 -21.55 10.66 -3.71
N GLY A 46 -20.84 9.55 -3.91
CA GLY A 46 -20.37 9.06 -5.21
C GLY A 46 -19.16 9.81 -5.77
N THR A 47 -18.61 10.80 -5.06
CA THR A 47 -17.46 11.57 -5.54
C THR A 47 -16.14 10.91 -5.20
N LYS A 48 -15.07 11.38 -5.86
CA LYS A 48 -13.69 11.00 -5.54
C LYS A 48 -13.34 11.27 -4.06
N ALA A 49 -13.93 12.28 -3.43
CA ALA A 49 -13.67 12.59 -2.03
C ALA A 49 -14.15 11.45 -1.11
N GLU A 50 -15.36 10.93 -1.33
CA GLU A 50 -15.87 9.76 -0.63
C GLU A 50 -14.98 8.52 -0.86
N SER A 51 -14.57 8.27 -2.12
CA SER A 51 -13.66 7.18 -2.44
C SER A 51 -12.34 7.27 -1.67
N ILE A 52 -11.73 8.46 -1.61
CA ILE A 52 -10.47 8.67 -0.89
C ILE A 52 -10.65 8.41 0.61
N MET A 53 -11.72 8.88 1.23
CA MET A 53 -11.98 8.65 2.66
C MET A 53 -12.18 7.16 2.98
N LYS A 54 -12.92 6.43 2.13
CA LYS A 54 -13.10 4.98 2.29
C LYS A 54 -11.77 4.23 2.13
N LEU A 55 -10.92 4.64 1.18
CA LEU A 55 -9.59 4.07 1.00
C LEU A 55 -8.71 4.35 2.23
N ALA A 56 -8.60 5.60 2.67
CA ALA A 56 -7.81 5.99 3.83
C ALA A 56 -8.23 5.25 5.10
N ARG A 57 -9.54 5.04 5.32
CA ARG A 57 -10.04 4.24 6.43
C ARG A 57 -9.62 2.77 6.33
N GLY A 58 -9.62 2.20 5.13
CA GLY A 58 -9.17 0.82 4.88
C GLY A 58 -7.66 0.61 5.04
N GLU A 59 -6.87 1.68 5.07
CA GLU A 59 -5.43 1.65 5.26
C GLU A 59 -4.99 1.70 6.73
N ILE A 60 -5.90 1.96 7.67
CA ILE A 60 -5.59 2.04 9.10
C ILE A 60 -5.04 0.70 9.58
N GLY A 61 -3.96 0.74 10.36
CA GLY A 61 -3.28 -0.46 10.85
C GLY A 61 -2.37 -1.15 9.82
N PHE A 62 -2.24 -0.60 8.61
CA PHE A 62 -1.19 -1.00 7.67
C PHE A 62 0.03 -0.09 7.80
N PRO A 63 1.22 -0.53 7.32
CA PRO A 63 2.40 0.31 7.29
C PRO A 63 2.16 1.66 6.61
N VAL A 64 2.82 2.72 7.12
CA VAL A 64 2.77 4.05 6.51
C VAL A 64 3.38 4.08 5.10
N THR A 65 4.25 3.11 4.80
CA THR A 65 4.87 2.89 3.50
C THR A 65 3.97 2.09 2.57
N PHE A 66 4.21 2.18 1.27
CA PHE A 66 3.45 1.46 0.25
C PHE A 66 4.40 0.83 -0.78
N TYR A 67 3.86 -0.09 -1.57
CA TYR A 67 4.51 -0.60 -2.76
C TYR A 67 3.71 -0.25 -4.01
N ASP A 68 4.41 -0.19 -5.14
CA ASP A 68 3.82 0.01 -6.46
C ASP A 68 3.91 -1.29 -7.27
N ILE A 69 2.78 -1.75 -7.80
CA ILE A 69 2.64 -3.02 -8.51
C ILE A 69 3.57 -3.07 -9.74
N ASP A 70 3.64 -1.99 -10.53
CA ASP A 70 4.48 -1.96 -11.72
C ASP A 70 5.96 -1.96 -11.38
N LYS A 71 6.35 -1.30 -10.28
CA LYS A 71 7.73 -1.35 -9.79
C LYS A 71 8.12 -2.76 -9.37
N ILE A 72 7.25 -3.48 -8.66
CA ILE A 72 7.48 -4.88 -8.30
C ILE A 72 7.59 -5.73 -9.58
N CYS A 73 6.63 -5.61 -10.50
CA CYS A 73 6.66 -6.36 -11.77
C CYS A 73 7.95 -6.13 -12.55
N LYS A 74 8.40 -4.87 -12.63
CA LYS A 74 9.66 -4.49 -13.27
C LYS A 74 10.86 -5.13 -12.58
N GLN A 75 10.90 -5.15 -11.25
CA GLN A 75 12.01 -5.73 -10.48
C GLN A 75 12.12 -7.25 -10.65
N VAL A 76 11.01 -7.95 -10.84
CA VAL A 76 11.01 -9.41 -11.09
C VAL A 76 10.96 -9.80 -12.58
N SER A 77 11.05 -8.83 -13.48
CA SER A 77 11.01 -9.02 -14.95
C SER A 77 9.74 -9.73 -15.46
N VAL A 78 8.57 -9.38 -14.91
CA VAL A 78 7.26 -9.82 -15.44
C VAL A 78 6.52 -8.67 -16.10
N LYS A 79 5.57 -8.99 -16.98
CA LYS A 79 4.65 -7.99 -17.54
C LYS A 79 3.80 -7.39 -16.42
N SER A 80 3.35 -6.15 -16.63
CA SER A 80 2.42 -5.49 -15.71
C SER A 80 1.19 -6.37 -15.52
N VAL A 81 0.92 -6.73 -14.26
CA VAL A 81 -0.23 -7.56 -13.89
C VAL A 81 -1.45 -6.67 -13.61
N PRO A 82 -2.67 -7.15 -13.88
CA PRO A 82 -3.88 -6.47 -13.43
C PRO A 82 -3.86 -6.27 -11.91
N THR A 83 -4.37 -5.11 -11.46
CA THR A 83 -4.36 -4.76 -10.03
C THR A 83 -5.08 -5.81 -9.18
N GLU A 84 -6.24 -6.28 -9.64
CA GLU A 84 -7.03 -7.30 -8.95
C GLU A 84 -6.28 -8.63 -8.80
N ASP A 85 -5.58 -9.06 -9.86
CA ASP A 85 -4.76 -10.28 -9.86
C ASP A 85 -3.60 -10.17 -8.86
N ALA A 86 -2.95 -9.00 -8.78
CA ALA A 86 -1.91 -8.74 -7.78
C ALA A 86 -2.46 -8.87 -6.34
N PHE A 87 -3.60 -8.22 -6.04
CA PHE A 87 -4.23 -8.34 -4.72
C PHE A 87 -4.64 -9.78 -4.41
N SER A 88 -5.19 -10.49 -5.39
CA SER A 88 -5.58 -11.89 -5.24
C SER A 88 -4.38 -12.78 -4.96
N ALA A 89 -3.27 -12.60 -5.67
CA ALA A 89 -2.04 -13.37 -5.48
C ALA A 89 -1.42 -13.13 -4.10
N ILE A 90 -1.36 -11.87 -3.64
CA ILE A 90 -0.84 -11.52 -2.31
C ILE A 90 -1.70 -12.16 -1.21
N LYS A 91 -3.04 -12.05 -1.32
CA LYS A 91 -3.98 -12.64 -0.36
C LYS A 91 -3.93 -14.17 -0.35
N THR A 92 -3.82 -14.79 -1.53
CA THR A 92 -3.68 -16.26 -1.66
C THR A 92 -2.38 -16.76 -1.04
N ALA A 93 -1.33 -15.94 -1.02
CA ALA A 93 -0.08 -16.24 -0.34
C ALA A 93 -0.15 -16.06 1.20
N GLY A 94 -1.27 -15.61 1.75
CA GLY A 94 -1.50 -15.49 3.20
C GLY A 94 -1.26 -14.09 3.77
N PHE A 95 -0.93 -13.11 2.93
CA PHE A 95 -0.68 -11.72 3.36
C PHE A 95 -1.93 -10.86 3.24
N LYS A 96 -2.01 -9.81 4.06
CA LYS A 96 -3.04 -8.78 3.94
C LYS A 96 -2.61 -7.76 2.91
N ALA A 97 -3.54 -7.26 2.10
CA ALA A 97 -3.26 -6.18 1.17
C ALA A 97 -4.48 -5.30 0.93
N VAL A 98 -4.26 -3.99 0.95
CA VAL A 98 -5.25 -2.94 0.68
C VAL A 98 -4.72 -1.92 -0.33
N PRO A 99 -5.58 -1.29 -1.14
CA PRO A 99 -5.20 -0.17 -1.98
C PRO A 99 -4.77 1.03 -1.12
N ALA A 100 -3.78 1.79 -1.59
CA ALA A 100 -3.39 3.05 -0.97
C ALA A 100 -4.06 4.24 -1.67
N HIS A 101 -4.63 5.19 -0.92
CA HIS A 101 -5.44 6.28 -1.47
C HIS A 101 -4.68 7.26 -2.36
N TYR A 102 -3.35 7.28 -2.27
CA TYR A 102 -2.49 8.18 -3.06
C TYR A 102 -2.21 7.67 -4.49
N GLY A 103 -2.59 6.43 -4.85
CA GLY A 103 -2.25 5.87 -6.17
C GLY A 103 -3.13 4.70 -6.61
N THR A 104 -3.30 4.55 -7.93
CA THR A 104 -4.18 3.52 -8.53
C THR A 104 -3.53 2.14 -8.64
N ARG A 105 -2.21 2.08 -8.60
CA ARG A 105 -1.40 0.85 -8.67
C ARG A 105 -0.55 0.65 -7.41
N THR A 106 -0.94 1.31 -6.33
CA THR A 106 -0.23 1.28 -5.05
C THR A 106 -1.01 0.48 -4.01
N LEU A 107 -0.28 -0.30 -3.22
CA LEU A 107 -0.85 -1.14 -2.18
C LEU A 107 -0.08 -0.99 -0.87
N LYS A 108 -0.77 -1.22 0.23
CA LYS A 108 -0.17 -1.47 1.55
C LYS A 108 -0.40 -2.93 1.92
N THR A 109 0.59 -3.53 2.58
CA THR A 109 0.59 -4.95 2.93
C THR A 109 1.49 -5.20 4.14
N ASP A 110 1.27 -6.31 4.82
CA ASP A 110 2.18 -6.85 5.84
C ASP A 110 3.30 -7.73 5.26
N ALA A 111 3.31 -7.94 3.93
CA ALA A 111 4.37 -8.65 3.23
C ALA A 111 5.67 -7.83 3.12
N SER A 112 6.82 -8.50 3.23
CA SER A 112 8.12 -7.90 2.89
C SER A 112 8.29 -7.77 1.37
N ILE A 113 9.24 -6.95 0.92
CA ILE A 113 9.57 -6.85 -0.51
C ILE A 113 10.03 -8.21 -1.08
N SER A 114 10.76 -8.99 -0.30
CA SER A 114 11.20 -10.33 -0.65
C SER A 114 10.02 -11.31 -0.84
N ASP A 115 8.99 -11.24 0.02
CA ASP A 115 7.76 -12.02 -0.14
C ASP A 115 7.02 -11.62 -1.42
N LEU A 116 6.89 -10.30 -1.69
CA LEU A 116 6.26 -9.80 -2.90
C LEU A 116 6.99 -10.26 -4.16
N PHE A 117 8.33 -10.29 -4.15
CA PHE A 117 9.09 -10.84 -5.27
C PHE A 117 8.79 -12.32 -5.51
N GLN A 118 8.64 -13.12 -4.46
CA GLN A 118 8.28 -14.53 -4.60
C GLN A 118 6.85 -14.72 -5.13
N VAL A 119 5.89 -13.93 -4.63
CA VAL A 119 4.50 -13.96 -5.11
C VAL A 119 4.44 -13.58 -6.59
N PHE A 120 5.10 -12.50 -6.98
CA PHE A 120 5.02 -11.97 -8.35
C PHE A 120 5.84 -12.76 -9.36
N SER A 121 6.90 -13.46 -8.93
CA SER A 121 7.68 -14.33 -9.82
C SER A 121 6.86 -15.46 -10.43
N ARG A 122 5.70 -15.80 -9.86
CA ARG A 122 4.76 -16.80 -10.40
C ARG A 122 4.06 -16.36 -11.68
N PHE A 123 4.09 -15.06 -12.01
CA PHE A 123 3.56 -14.52 -13.26
C PHE A 123 4.58 -14.55 -14.42
N LYS A 124 5.77 -15.12 -14.22
CA LYS A 124 6.72 -15.37 -15.31
C LYS A 124 6.08 -16.37 -16.28
N ALA A 125 5.90 -15.92 -17.52
CA ALA A 125 5.50 -16.75 -18.65
C ALA A 125 6.68 -17.60 -19.15
#